data_AF-A0A7H0GXX4-F1
#
_entry.id   AF-A0A7H0GXX4-F1
#
_cell.length_a   1.000
_cell.length_b   1.000
_cell.length_c   1.000
_cell.angle_alpha   90.00
_cell.angle_beta   90.00
_cell.angle_gamma   90.00
#
_symmetry.space_group_name_H-M   'P 1'
#
loop_
_entity.id
_entity.type
_entity.pdbx_description
1 polymer ?
#
loop_
_entity_poly.entity_id
_entity_poly.type
_entity_poly.pdbx_seq_one_letter_code
_entity_poly.pdbx_strand_id
1 'polypeptide(L)'
;MPSIIGRLGGEWGLFTGCVAVGQLPTLESGDYRLFRTNDPALAAAIGKERTVYVEQVQDSLKFLSQPKDEADAKTHVPRRFNYPLRRGQHVILLDSKFDLDVFTIPFKARPPQGPLPLQLNTNFNAAVYYGRRLDFYHVNSRQLLSGRQQPHVRTVGLGYGLFTGLGSTVVNPDVTNQQSRVAEYEGFVIHFGAAAIYDARVFNLGLAVGADQLMGPDGQHWIYQSKPWFGVLFGLDLN
;
A
#
# COMPACT_ATOMS: atom_id res chain seq x y z
N MET A 1 10.50 17.90 -47.21
CA MET A 1 9.20 17.51 -47.80
C MET A 1 9.34 16.08 -48.31
N PRO A 2 8.35 15.16 -48.19
CA PRO A 2 7.48 14.71 -47.08
C PRO A 2 7.88 13.28 -46.57
N SER A 3 7.66 12.89 -45.30
CA SER A 3 6.58 12.00 -44.75
C SER A 3 6.66 10.52 -45.22
N ILE A 4 6.50 9.43 -44.44
CA ILE A 4 5.46 9.08 -43.44
C ILE A 4 5.73 7.65 -42.86
N ILE A 5 5.43 7.46 -41.56
CA ILE A 5 4.87 6.28 -40.83
C ILE A 5 5.63 4.94 -40.71
N GLY A 6 5.75 4.50 -39.45
CA GLY A 6 5.92 3.10 -39.04
C GLY A 6 5.97 2.90 -37.52
N ARG A 7 4.91 3.28 -36.79
CA ARG A 7 4.71 2.96 -35.35
C ARG A 7 4.32 1.49 -35.19
N LEU A 8 5.07 0.75 -34.38
CA LEU A 8 4.64 -0.40 -33.58
C LEU A 8 5.39 -0.23 -32.25
N GLY A 9 4.76 0.07 -31.12
CA GLY A 9 3.77 -0.80 -30.47
C GLY A 9 4.54 -1.67 -29.47
N GLY A 10 4.76 -1.13 -28.27
CA GLY A 10 5.53 -1.79 -27.22
C GLY A 10 5.15 -1.23 -25.86
N GLU A 11 3.93 -1.57 -25.42
CA GLU A 11 3.49 -1.44 -24.04
C GLU A 11 4.28 -2.42 -23.18
N TRP A 12 5.21 -1.89 -22.38
CA TRP A 12 5.75 -2.57 -21.20
C TRP A 12 5.83 -1.52 -20.10
N GLY A 13 4.75 -1.41 -19.34
CA GLY A 13 4.65 -0.49 -18.21
C GLY A 13 3.99 -1.17 -17.04
N LEU A 14 4.72 -2.02 -16.31
CA LEU A 14 4.33 -2.51 -14.99
C LEU A 14 5.59 -2.70 -14.12
N PHE A 15 6.26 -1.59 -13.82
CA PHE A 15 7.08 -1.45 -12.61
C PHE A 15 6.94 0.00 -12.17
N THR A 16 5.83 0.34 -11.52
CA THR A 16 5.68 1.64 -10.87
C THR A 16 6.58 1.64 -9.65
N GLY A 17 7.72 2.34 -9.75
CA GLY A 17 8.62 2.58 -8.63
C GLY A 17 7.86 3.06 -7.40
N CYS A 18 8.08 2.39 -6.27
CA CYS A 18 7.44 2.73 -5.02
C CYS A 18 8.07 4.01 -4.44
N VAL A 19 7.22 4.98 -4.11
CA VAL A 19 7.64 6.19 -3.39
C VAL A 19 7.71 5.84 -1.91
N ALA A 20 8.90 5.39 -1.53
CA ALA A 20 9.38 5.10 -0.19
C ALA A 20 9.14 6.25 0.81
N VAL A 21 8.71 5.96 2.06
CA VAL A 21 8.64 6.97 3.15
C VAL A 21 9.94 7.77 3.23
N GLY A 22 9.86 9.08 3.07
CA GLY A 22 11.08 9.85 2.94
C GLY A 22 10.90 11.29 2.50
N GLN A 23 12.04 11.95 2.35
CA GLN A 23 12.12 13.28 1.74
C GLN A 23 12.32 13.10 0.24
N LEU A 24 11.47 13.75 -0.54
CA LEU A 24 11.63 13.86 -1.98
C LEU A 24 12.17 15.26 -2.33
N PRO A 25 13.11 15.37 -3.29
CA PRO A 25 13.58 16.67 -3.75
C PRO A 25 12.47 17.45 -4.46
N THR A 26 11.61 16.74 -5.19
CA THR A 26 10.48 17.27 -5.93
C THR A 26 9.33 16.27 -5.90
N LEU A 27 8.10 16.79 -5.87
CA LEU A 27 6.89 16.02 -6.13
C LEU A 27 6.90 15.58 -7.60
N GLU A 28 6.61 14.31 -7.84
CA GLU A 28 6.41 13.80 -9.20
C GLU A 28 5.15 14.41 -9.82
N SER A 29 5.14 14.55 -11.15
CA SER A 29 3.95 15.08 -11.82
C SER A 29 2.95 13.97 -12.03
N GLY A 30 1.68 14.20 -11.69
CA GLY A 30 0.68 13.15 -11.72
C GLY A 30 -0.68 13.59 -11.22
N ASP A 31 -1.61 12.65 -11.20
CA ASP A 31 -2.97 12.85 -10.71
C ASP A 31 -3.04 12.61 -9.20
N TYR A 32 -3.48 13.62 -8.46
CA TYR A 32 -3.59 13.59 -7.01
C TYR A 32 -4.96 14.06 -6.55
N ARG A 33 -5.36 13.63 -5.35
CA ARG A 33 -6.49 14.23 -4.63
C ARG A 33 -5.97 15.17 -3.55
N LEU A 34 -6.58 16.34 -3.43
CA LEU A 34 -6.33 17.20 -2.27
C LEU A 34 -6.92 16.54 -1.03
N PHE A 35 -6.08 16.05 -0.14
CA PHE A 35 -6.51 15.41 1.11
C PHE A 35 -6.77 16.43 2.21
N ARG A 36 -5.83 17.36 2.40
CA ARG A 36 -5.94 18.42 3.40
C ARG A 36 -5.07 19.61 3.02
N THR A 37 -5.54 20.81 3.36
CA THR A 37 -4.70 22.01 3.38
C THR A 37 -5.16 22.95 4.49
N ASN A 38 -4.27 23.81 4.96
CA ASN A 38 -4.61 24.92 5.85
C ASN A 38 -4.86 26.23 5.09
N ASP A 39 -4.80 26.23 3.75
CA ASP A 39 -5.15 27.39 2.92
C ASP A 39 -6.60 27.26 2.41
N PRO A 40 -7.54 28.10 2.91
CA PRO A 40 -8.94 28.03 2.52
C PRO A 40 -9.16 28.41 1.03
N ALA A 41 -8.29 29.24 0.44
CA ALA A 41 -8.41 29.62 -0.96
C ALA A 41 -8.04 28.43 -1.87
N LEU A 42 -7.01 27.67 -1.51
CA LEU A 42 -6.66 26.43 -2.22
C LEU A 42 -7.77 25.38 -2.11
N ALA A 43 -8.31 25.20 -0.89
CA ALA A 43 -9.42 24.28 -0.66
C ALA A 43 -10.66 24.64 -1.50
N ALA A 44 -10.99 25.93 -1.60
CA ALA A 44 -12.09 26.42 -2.42
C ALA A 44 -11.83 26.28 -3.93
N ALA A 45 -10.58 26.45 -4.38
CA ALA A 45 -10.21 26.37 -5.79
C ALA A 45 -10.28 24.93 -6.34
N ILE A 46 -9.83 23.94 -5.56
CA ILE A 46 -9.86 22.52 -5.96
C ILE A 46 -11.24 21.91 -5.75
N GLY A 47 -11.92 22.29 -4.67
CA GLY A 47 -13.15 21.65 -4.23
C GLY A 47 -12.90 20.31 -3.54
N LYS A 48 -13.89 19.81 -2.80
CA LYS A 48 -13.80 18.50 -2.14
C LYS A 48 -13.89 17.38 -3.20
N GLU A 49 -13.04 16.36 -3.06
CA GLU A 49 -13.10 15.09 -3.81
C GLU A 49 -12.73 15.11 -5.31
N ARG A 50 -12.13 16.18 -5.82
CA ARG A 50 -11.64 16.19 -7.22
C ARG A 50 -10.21 15.69 -7.32
N THR A 51 -9.98 14.84 -8.32
CA THR A 51 -8.63 14.55 -8.82
C THR A 51 -8.13 15.76 -9.59
N VAL A 52 -6.90 16.15 -9.33
CA VAL A 52 -6.20 17.24 -9.99
C VAL A 52 -4.83 16.75 -10.43
N TYR A 53 -4.46 17.10 -11.65
CA TYR A 53 -3.08 16.89 -12.08
C TYR A 53 -2.22 17.97 -11.45
N VAL A 54 -1.14 17.57 -10.79
CA VAL A 54 -0.22 18.46 -10.09
C VAL A 54 1.16 18.34 -10.72
N GLU A 55 1.77 19.49 -10.99
CA GLU A 55 3.16 19.60 -11.42
C GLU A 55 3.87 20.56 -10.45
N GLN A 56 5.00 20.14 -9.88
CA GLN A 56 5.83 21.05 -9.09
C GLN A 56 6.79 21.82 -9.99
N VAL A 57 6.67 23.15 -9.99
CA VAL A 57 7.55 24.05 -10.74
C VAL A 57 8.23 24.98 -9.75
N GLN A 58 9.51 24.70 -9.49
CA GLN A 58 10.32 25.44 -8.52
C GLN A 58 9.64 25.48 -7.14
N ASP A 59 9.27 26.67 -6.67
CA ASP A 59 8.61 26.96 -5.40
C ASP A 59 7.08 27.02 -5.50
N SER A 60 6.50 26.50 -6.57
CA SER A 60 5.07 26.53 -6.82
C SER A 60 4.52 25.18 -7.28
N LEU A 61 3.22 24.97 -7.02
CA LEU A 61 2.45 23.85 -7.55
C LEU A 61 1.50 24.36 -8.61
N LYS A 62 1.59 23.80 -9.81
CA LYS A 62 0.59 24.01 -10.85
C LYS A 62 -0.47 22.94 -10.73
N PHE A 63 -1.72 23.37 -10.70
CA PHE A 63 -2.87 22.48 -10.66
C PHE A 63 -3.64 22.57 -11.97
N LEU A 64 -4.04 21.41 -12.47
CA LEU A 64 -4.95 21.26 -13.60
C LEU A 64 -6.12 20.38 -13.16
N SER A 65 -7.33 20.93 -13.18
CA SER A 65 -8.51 20.16 -12.81
C SER A 65 -8.77 19.05 -13.83
N GLN A 66 -8.94 17.81 -13.35
CA GLN A 66 -9.36 16.68 -14.18
C GLN A 66 -10.88 16.51 -14.16
N PRO A 67 -11.48 15.93 -15.21
CA PRO A 67 -12.88 15.53 -15.18
C PRO A 67 -13.07 14.41 -14.15
N LYS A 68 -14.23 14.39 -13.51
CA LYS A 68 -14.55 13.37 -12.49
C LYS A 68 -14.82 11.99 -13.11
N ASP A 69 -15.50 11.97 -14.25
CA ASP A 69 -15.94 10.77 -14.97
C ASP A 69 -16.14 11.07 -16.46
N GLU A 70 -16.51 10.06 -17.26
CA GLU A 70 -16.75 10.22 -18.71
C GLU A 70 -17.90 11.17 -19.05
N ALA A 71 -18.87 11.34 -18.16
CA ALA A 71 -19.99 12.25 -18.38
C ALA A 71 -19.52 13.70 -18.17
N ASP A 72 -18.77 13.96 -17.11
CA ASP A 72 -18.14 15.25 -16.83
C ASP A 72 -17.10 15.61 -17.89
N ALA A 73 -16.33 14.63 -18.40
CA ALA A 73 -15.33 14.84 -19.44
C ALA A 73 -15.86 15.53 -20.71
N LYS A 74 -17.15 15.39 -21.02
CA LYS A 74 -17.79 16.01 -22.19
C LYS A 74 -18.03 17.51 -22.02
N THR A 75 -18.20 17.97 -20.78
CA THR A 75 -18.56 19.37 -20.45
C THR A 75 -17.49 20.08 -19.62
N HIS A 76 -16.48 19.34 -19.15
CA HIS A 76 -15.46 19.85 -18.25
C HIS A 76 -14.52 20.81 -18.98
N VAL A 77 -14.40 22.01 -18.43
CA VAL A 77 -13.43 23.01 -18.88
C VAL A 77 -12.24 22.97 -17.91
N PRO A 78 -11.05 22.51 -18.34
CA PRO A 78 -9.90 22.40 -17.45
C PRO A 78 -9.51 23.77 -16.89
N ARG A 79 -9.56 23.90 -15.58
CA ARG A 79 -9.07 25.07 -14.84
C ARG A 79 -7.62 24.84 -14.47
N ARG A 80 -6.80 25.83 -14.81
CA ARG A 80 -5.38 25.88 -14.46
C ARG A 80 -5.18 27.00 -13.46
N PHE A 81 -4.46 26.72 -12.38
CA PHE A 81 -4.02 27.77 -11.47
C PHE A 81 -2.67 27.42 -10.87
N ASN A 82 -1.91 28.46 -10.56
CA ASN A 82 -0.61 28.34 -9.92
C ASN A 82 -0.75 28.65 -8.44
N TYR A 83 -0.15 27.82 -7.59
CA TYR A 83 -0.16 27.97 -6.15
C TYR A 83 1.28 28.12 -5.63
N PRO A 84 1.70 29.33 -5.24
CA PRO A 84 3.02 29.54 -4.67
C PRO A 84 3.09 28.90 -3.28
N LEU A 85 4.11 28.08 -3.01
CA LEU A 85 4.32 27.45 -1.72
C LEU A 85 4.89 28.48 -0.73
N ARG A 86 4.07 28.95 0.21
CA ARG A 86 4.49 29.90 1.24
C ARG A 86 4.86 29.19 2.54
N ARG A 87 5.72 29.82 3.32
CA ARG A 87 6.04 29.37 4.67
C ARG A 87 4.77 29.27 5.51
N GLY A 88 4.59 28.15 6.19
CA GLY A 88 3.42 27.89 7.04
C GLY A 88 2.20 27.37 6.27
N GLN A 89 2.21 27.33 4.94
CA GLN A 89 1.21 26.59 4.17
C GLN A 89 1.58 25.11 4.13
N HIS A 90 0.57 24.28 4.35
CA HIS A 90 0.67 22.82 4.31
C HIS A 90 -0.35 22.31 3.31
N VAL A 91 0.13 21.52 2.34
CA VAL A 91 -0.71 20.84 1.36
C VAL A 91 -0.42 19.35 1.46
N ILE A 92 -1.46 18.57 1.71
CA ILE A 92 -1.39 17.10 1.71
C ILE A 92 -2.12 16.62 0.47
N LEU A 93 -1.36 16.02 -0.44
CA LEU A 93 -1.86 15.37 -1.64
C LEU A 93 -1.90 13.87 -1.40
N LEU A 94 -2.91 13.22 -1.95
CA LEU A 94 -3.12 11.78 -1.85
C LEU A 94 -3.10 11.18 -3.26
N ASP A 95 -2.15 10.28 -3.49
CA ASP A 95 -2.20 9.34 -4.61
C ASP A 95 -2.76 7.99 -4.12
N SER A 96 -3.59 7.34 -4.93
CA SER A 96 -4.16 6.04 -4.62
C SER A 96 -4.07 5.12 -5.82
N LYS A 97 -3.31 4.05 -5.67
CA LYS A 97 -3.04 3.07 -6.71
C LYS A 97 -3.40 1.65 -6.27
N PHE A 98 -3.68 0.82 -7.25
CA PHE A 98 -3.76 -0.62 -7.04
C PHE A 98 -2.35 -1.17 -6.78
N ASP A 99 -2.26 -2.17 -5.90
CA ASP A 99 -0.99 -2.70 -5.43
C ASP A 99 -1.05 -4.22 -5.34
N LEU A 100 -0.04 -4.89 -5.90
CA LEU A 100 0.08 -6.34 -5.99
C LEU A 100 1.50 -6.74 -5.62
N ASP A 101 1.66 -7.33 -4.44
CA ASP A 101 2.95 -7.63 -3.86
C ASP A 101 3.05 -9.09 -3.41
N VAL A 102 4.27 -9.56 -3.19
CA VAL A 102 4.55 -10.83 -2.52
C VAL A 102 5.25 -10.54 -1.20
N PHE A 103 4.75 -11.12 -0.12
CA PHE A 103 5.35 -10.97 1.20
C PHE A 103 5.51 -12.31 1.91
N THR A 104 6.37 -12.28 2.92
CA THR A 104 6.52 -13.38 3.88
C THR A 104 5.84 -13.02 5.19
N ILE A 105 5.42 -14.06 5.93
CA ILE A 105 4.80 -13.91 7.25
C ILE A 105 5.67 -14.64 8.28
N PRO A 106 6.83 -14.07 8.66
CA PRO A 106 7.80 -14.75 9.52
C PRO A 106 7.30 -14.98 10.95
N PHE A 107 6.25 -14.26 11.38
CA PHE A 107 5.66 -14.41 12.71
C PHE A 107 4.15 -14.50 12.58
N LYS A 108 3.57 -15.58 13.09
CA LYS A 108 2.12 -15.78 13.26
C LYS A 108 1.81 -16.08 14.72
N ALA A 109 1.00 -15.24 15.35
CA ALA A 109 0.43 -15.46 16.67
C ALA A 109 -0.98 -16.07 16.51
N ARG A 110 -1.15 -17.32 16.95
CA ARG A 110 -2.45 -18.00 17.02
C ARG A 110 -3.03 -17.89 18.43
N PRO A 111 -4.22 -17.31 18.61
CA PRO A 111 -4.88 -17.21 19.91
C PRO A 111 -5.04 -18.58 20.60
N PRO A 112 -5.16 -18.62 21.94
CA PRO A 112 -5.41 -19.85 22.67
C PRO A 112 -6.62 -20.63 22.11
N GLN A 113 -6.48 -21.96 22.00
CA GLN A 113 -7.58 -22.85 21.61
C GLN A 113 -7.64 -24.01 22.61
N GLY A 114 -8.75 -24.10 23.36
CA GLY A 114 -8.91 -25.09 24.41
C GLY A 114 -7.80 -25.01 25.46
N PRO A 115 -7.07 -26.10 25.77
CA PRO A 115 -6.00 -26.11 26.75
C PRO A 115 -4.68 -25.51 26.22
N LEU A 116 -4.56 -25.24 24.91
CA LEU A 116 -3.32 -24.73 24.35
C LEU A 116 -3.19 -23.21 24.53
N PRO A 117 -2.04 -22.73 25.00
CA PRO A 117 -1.79 -21.29 25.15
C PRO A 117 -1.62 -20.61 23.78
N LEU A 118 -1.41 -19.30 23.81
CA LEU A 118 -1.01 -18.52 22.62
C LEU A 118 0.22 -19.18 21.96
N GLN A 119 0.13 -19.47 20.66
CA GLN A 119 1.24 -20.03 19.90
C GLN A 119 1.85 -18.97 18.98
N LEU A 120 3.18 -18.84 19.02
CA LEU A 120 3.94 -18.05 18.07
C LEU A 120 4.65 -19.00 17.11
N ASN A 121 4.28 -18.94 15.83
CA ASN A 121 4.83 -19.76 14.77
C ASN A 121 5.74 -18.94 13.86
N THR A 122 6.89 -19.51 13.53
CA THR A 122 7.91 -18.94 12.62
C THR A 122 8.18 -19.83 11.41
N ASN A 123 7.24 -20.75 11.11
CA ASN A 123 7.29 -21.63 9.95
C ASN A 123 7.32 -20.86 8.63
N PHE A 124 7.65 -21.54 7.54
CA PHE A 124 7.60 -20.96 6.21
C PHE A 124 6.17 -20.50 5.87
N ASN A 125 6.04 -19.24 5.46
CA ASN A 125 4.78 -18.63 5.03
C ASN A 125 5.07 -17.56 3.97
N ALA A 126 4.47 -17.73 2.79
CA ALA A 126 4.55 -16.79 1.68
C ALA A 126 3.14 -16.51 1.16
N ALA A 127 2.87 -15.26 0.84
CA ALA A 127 1.55 -14.82 0.40
C ALA A 127 1.64 -13.78 -0.70
N VAL A 128 0.62 -13.81 -1.56
CA VAL A 128 0.34 -12.79 -2.56
C VAL A 128 -0.70 -11.84 -1.97
N TYR A 129 -0.38 -10.56 -2.04
CA TYR A 129 -1.17 -9.44 -1.60
C TYR A 129 -1.88 -8.78 -2.77
N TYR A 130 -3.15 -8.42 -2.60
CA TYR A 130 -3.85 -7.57 -3.54
C TYR A 130 -4.62 -6.50 -2.78
N GLY A 131 -4.37 -5.24 -3.11
CA GLY A 131 -4.92 -4.16 -2.32
C GLY A 131 -4.85 -2.80 -2.97
N ARG A 132 -5.05 -1.80 -2.12
CA ARG A 132 -4.84 -0.40 -2.47
C ARG A 132 -3.72 0.17 -1.64
N ARG A 133 -2.89 0.96 -2.30
CA ARG A 133 -1.86 1.78 -1.69
C ARG A 133 -2.30 3.24 -1.71
N LEU A 134 -2.05 3.93 -0.60
CA LEU A 134 -2.35 5.34 -0.35
C LEU A 134 -1.03 6.04 -0.04
N ASP A 135 -0.57 6.89 -0.95
CA ASP A 135 0.66 7.66 -0.78
C ASP A 135 0.30 9.12 -0.46
N PHE A 136 0.66 9.56 0.76
CA PHE A 136 0.37 10.88 1.29
C PHE A 136 1.59 11.81 1.16
N TYR A 137 1.52 12.76 0.24
CA TYR A 137 2.56 13.74 -0.02
C TYR A 137 2.28 15.03 0.76
N HIS A 138 3.08 15.24 1.80
CA HIS A 138 3.10 16.46 2.60
C HIS A 138 4.05 17.46 1.96
N VAL A 139 3.48 18.40 1.21
CA VAL A 139 4.22 19.49 0.58
C VAL A 139 4.18 20.71 1.49
N ASN A 140 5.35 21.19 1.89
CA ASN A 140 5.52 22.45 2.60
C ASN A 140 6.70 23.24 2.02
N SER A 141 6.81 24.52 2.39
CA SER A 141 7.98 25.33 2.06
C SER A 141 8.81 25.62 3.30
N ARG A 142 10.13 25.50 3.16
CA ARG A 142 11.11 25.92 4.16
C ARG A 142 11.87 27.13 3.64
N GLN A 143 12.07 28.11 4.51
CA GLN A 143 12.91 29.26 4.21
C GLN A 143 14.36 28.91 4.56
N LEU A 144 15.24 28.97 3.57
CA LEU A 144 16.68 28.84 3.77
C LEU A 144 17.25 30.11 4.42
N LEU A 145 18.42 29.99 5.04
CA LEU A 145 19.18 31.13 5.59
C LEU A 145 19.49 32.19 4.51
N SER A 146 19.52 31.79 3.23
CA SER A 146 19.65 32.69 2.08
C SER A 146 18.38 33.46 1.70
N GLY A 147 17.29 33.33 2.47
CA GLY A 147 16.00 33.96 2.20
C GLY A 147 15.15 33.27 1.12
N ARG A 148 15.73 32.33 0.35
CA ARG A 148 15.04 31.55 -0.67
C ARG A 148 14.08 30.52 -0.05
N GLN A 149 12.92 30.34 -0.66
CA GLN A 149 11.99 29.27 -0.32
C GLN A 149 12.41 27.99 -1.04
N GLN A 150 12.49 26.89 -0.31
CA GLN A 150 12.74 25.57 -0.87
C GLN A 150 11.55 24.66 -0.54
N PRO A 151 10.93 24.04 -1.55
CA PRO A 151 9.93 23.00 -1.35
C PRO A 151 10.54 21.85 -0.56
N HIS A 152 9.75 21.33 0.38
CA HIS A 152 10.10 20.19 1.18
C HIS A 152 8.93 19.22 1.15
N VAL A 153 9.13 18.11 0.46
CA VAL A 153 8.10 17.08 0.24
C VAL A 153 8.43 15.88 1.12
N ARG A 154 7.49 15.50 1.99
CA ARG A 154 7.56 14.25 2.75
C ARG A 154 6.46 13.31 2.28
N THR A 155 6.80 12.05 2.07
CA THR A 155 5.82 11.04 1.67
C THR A 155 5.60 10.00 2.77
N VAL A 156 4.38 9.51 2.88
CA VAL A 156 3.99 8.39 3.73
C VAL A 156 3.08 7.44 2.95
N GLY A 157 3.49 6.17 2.83
CA GLY A 157 2.74 5.12 2.14
C GLY A 157 1.99 4.22 3.12
N LEU A 158 0.69 4.00 2.87
CA LEU A 158 -0.15 3.05 3.59
C LEU A 158 -0.85 2.10 2.61
N GLY A 159 -0.63 0.80 2.74
CA GLY A 159 -1.32 -0.25 2.01
C GLY A 159 -2.41 -0.88 2.86
N TYR A 160 -3.56 -1.20 2.26
CA TYR A 160 -4.53 -2.12 2.84
C TYR A 160 -5.15 -3.01 1.76
N GLY A 161 -5.38 -4.27 2.09
CA GLY A 161 -5.85 -5.22 1.11
C GLY A 161 -6.08 -6.60 1.69
N LEU A 162 -6.27 -7.53 0.78
CA LEU A 162 -6.48 -8.94 1.08
C LEU A 162 -5.26 -9.73 0.60
N PHE A 163 -5.08 -10.92 1.15
CA PHE A 163 -4.00 -11.80 0.74
C PHE A 163 -4.45 -13.25 0.73
N THR A 164 -3.74 -14.05 -0.06
CA THR A 164 -3.77 -15.50 0.02
C THR A 164 -2.38 -16.05 -0.20
N GLY A 165 -2.09 -17.19 0.42
CA GLY A 165 -0.76 -17.72 0.42
C GLY A 165 -0.68 -19.15 0.89
N LEU A 166 0.54 -19.63 0.92
CA LEU A 166 0.91 -20.98 1.27
C LEU A 166 1.84 -20.94 2.47
N GLY A 167 1.74 -21.94 3.32
CA GLY A 167 2.64 -22.07 4.45
C GLY A 167 2.73 -23.49 4.96
N SER A 168 3.42 -23.62 6.08
CA SER A 168 3.58 -24.87 6.80
C SER A 168 3.17 -24.71 8.26
N THR A 169 2.72 -25.80 8.86
CA THR A 169 2.43 -25.87 10.29
C THR A 169 2.73 -27.25 10.83
N VAL A 170 3.27 -27.31 12.04
CA VAL A 170 3.40 -28.58 12.76
C VAL A 170 2.01 -29.13 13.04
N VAL A 171 1.81 -30.39 12.70
CA VAL A 171 0.64 -31.20 13.01
C VAL A 171 1.09 -32.29 13.97
N ASN A 172 0.45 -32.37 15.12
CA ASN A 172 0.73 -33.36 16.17
C ASN A 172 -0.57 -33.66 16.95
N PRO A 173 -0.57 -34.66 17.84
CA PRO A 173 -1.75 -35.00 18.64
C PRO A 173 -2.32 -33.81 19.43
N ASP A 174 -1.50 -32.92 19.96
CA ASP A 174 -1.98 -31.79 20.77
C ASP A 174 -2.83 -30.80 19.97
N VAL A 175 -2.46 -30.55 18.70
CA VAL A 175 -3.22 -29.65 17.81
C VAL A 175 -4.30 -30.36 16.99
N THR A 176 -4.49 -31.67 17.18
CA THR A 176 -5.49 -32.50 16.47
C THR A 176 -6.48 -33.18 17.42
N ASN A 177 -6.86 -32.50 18.51
CA ASN A 177 -7.78 -33.03 19.53
C ASN A 177 -7.33 -34.37 20.14
N GLN A 178 -6.02 -34.53 20.37
CA GLN A 178 -5.40 -35.70 21.00
C GLN A 178 -5.65 -37.03 20.25
N GLN A 179 -5.79 -36.97 18.92
CA GLN A 179 -5.89 -38.18 18.13
C GLN A 179 -4.60 -38.99 18.17
N SER A 180 -4.66 -40.15 18.84
CA SER A 180 -3.49 -41.01 19.12
C SER A 180 -2.85 -41.66 17.87
N ARG A 181 -3.47 -41.50 16.69
CA ARG A 181 -2.98 -42.05 15.41
C ARG A 181 -2.25 -41.02 14.55
N VAL A 182 -2.18 -39.76 14.98
CA VAL A 182 -1.53 -38.69 14.23
C VAL A 182 -0.03 -38.75 14.51
N ALA A 183 0.76 -39.08 13.49
CA ALA A 183 2.20 -38.88 13.53
C ALA A 183 2.52 -37.38 13.53
N GLU A 184 3.64 -36.97 14.11
CA GLU A 184 4.09 -35.59 14.02
C GLU A 184 4.67 -35.31 12.63
N TYR A 185 4.18 -34.27 11.95
CA TYR A 185 4.67 -33.86 10.64
C TYR A 185 4.44 -32.36 10.36
N GLU A 186 5.08 -31.84 9.31
CA GLU A 186 4.83 -30.51 8.79
C GLU A 186 3.72 -30.56 7.73
N GLY A 187 2.56 -30.02 8.07
CA GLY A 187 1.38 -29.94 7.22
C GLY A 187 1.41 -28.71 6.32
N PHE A 188 0.94 -28.88 5.08
CA PHE A 188 0.78 -27.79 4.13
C PHE A 188 -0.50 -27.01 4.42
N VAL A 189 -0.40 -25.68 4.56
CA VAL A 189 -1.56 -24.81 4.80
C VAL A 189 -1.76 -23.82 3.67
N ILE A 190 -3.02 -23.60 3.29
CA ILE A 190 -3.42 -22.42 2.53
C ILE A 190 -3.93 -21.41 3.54
N HIS A 191 -3.49 -20.16 3.42
CA HIS A 191 -3.99 -19.11 4.28
C HIS A 191 -4.55 -17.95 3.47
N PHE A 192 -5.51 -17.25 4.06
CA PHE A 192 -6.16 -16.09 3.46
C PHE A 192 -6.49 -15.08 4.56
N GLY A 193 -6.55 -13.81 4.21
CA GLY A 193 -6.80 -12.78 5.20
C GLY A 193 -6.76 -11.36 4.65
N ALA A 194 -6.66 -10.42 5.58
CA ALA A 194 -6.51 -9.00 5.31
C ALA A 194 -5.21 -8.47 5.92
N ALA A 195 -4.58 -7.55 5.21
CA ALA A 195 -3.29 -6.98 5.56
C ALA A 195 -3.36 -5.45 5.54
N ALA A 196 -2.63 -4.83 6.46
CA ALA A 196 -2.28 -3.42 6.42
C ALA A 196 -0.75 -3.31 6.37
N ILE A 197 -0.23 -2.55 5.42
CA ILE A 197 1.20 -2.43 5.15
C ILE A 197 1.60 -0.97 5.34
N TYR A 198 2.70 -0.74 6.04
CA TYR A 198 3.35 0.54 6.16
C TYR A 198 4.68 0.48 5.42
N ASP A 199 4.84 1.35 4.41
CA ASP A 199 6.09 1.45 3.65
C ASP A 199 7.12 2.18 4.51
N ALA A 200 8.21 1.51 4.88
CA ALA A 200 9.30 2.09 5.67
C ALA A 200 10.60 2.18 4.85
N ARG A 201 10.53 2.78 3.66
CA ARG A 201 11.65 3.22 2.80
C ARG A 201 12.56 2.15 2.20
N VAL A 202 13.03 1.20 3.01
CA VAL A 202 13.96 0.13 2.64
C VAL A 202 13.33 -1.25 2.89
N PHE A 203 12.23 -1.32 3.64
CA PHE A 203 11.46 -2.54 3.86
C PHE A 203 9.98 -2.20 4.04
N ASN A 204 9.11 -3.12 3.63
CA ASN A 204 7.67 -3.04 3.87
C ASN A 204 7.34 -3.86 5.10
N LEU A 205 6.83 -3.19 6.15
CA LEU A 205 6.38 -3.84 7.37
C LEU A 205 4.87 -3.76 7.44
N GLY A 206 4.21 -4.89 7.66
CA GLY A 206 2.76 -4.91 7.78
C GLY A 206 2.27 -5.75 8.94
N LEU A 207 0.97 -5.61 9.21
CA LEU A 207 0.21 -6.46 10.10
C LEU A 207 -0.84 -7.20 9.28
N ALA A 208 -1.03 -8.47 9.60
CA ALA A 208 -2.03 -9.32 8.98
C ALA A 208 -2.98 -9.90 10.02
N VAL A 209 -4.22 -10.06 9.63
CA VAL A 209 -5.17 -10.97 10.24
C VAL A 209 -5.60 -11.98 9.20
N GLY A 210 -5.52 -13.27 9.50
CA GLY A 210 -5.84 -14.31 8.54
C GLY A 210 -6.36 -15.57 9.19
N ALA A 211 -6.71 -16.54 8.36
CA ALA A 211 -7.09 -17.88 8.77
C ALA A 211 -6.27 -18.89 7.97
N ASP A 212 -5.88 -19.99 8.61
CA ASP A 212 -5.18 -21.10 7.97
C ASP A 212 -6.16 -22.24 7.69
N GLN A 213 -5.95 -22.94 6.58
CA GLN A 213 -6.65 -24.16 6.20
C GLN A 213 -5.62 -25.25 5.94
N LEU A 214 -5.58 -26.27 6.80
CA LEU A 214 -4.69 -27.41 6.64
C LEU A 214 -5.17 -28.29 5.50
N MET A 215 -4.29 -28.50 4.52
CA MET A 215 -4.50 -29.37 3.37
C MET A 215 -3.96 -30.75 3.72
N GLY A 216 -4.83 -31.59 4.27
CA GLY A 216 -4.46 -32.93 4.69
C GLY A 216 -5.64 -33.65 5.35
N PRO A 217 -5.53 -34.97 5.55
CA PRO A 217 -6.58 -35.76 6.19
C PRO A 217 -6.88 -35.28 7.61
N ASP A 218 -5.87 -34.74 8.32
CA ASP A 218 -6.02 -34.28 9.70
C ASP A 218 -6.62 -32.86 9.81
N GLY A 219 -6.85 -32.16 8.69
CA GLY A 219 -7.40 -30.80 8.68
C GLY A 219 -8.77 -30.67 9.33
N GLN A 220 -9.57 -31.74 9.31
CA GLN A 220 -10.88 -31.76 9.98
C GLN A 220 -10.78 -31.78 11.51
N HIS A 221 -9.68 -32.28 12.05
CA HIS A 221 -9.45 -32.41 13.48
C HIS A 221 -8.50 -31.34 14.01
N TRP A 222 -7.89 -30.56 13.12
CA TRP A 222 -6.96 -29.50 13.49
C TRP A 222 -7.69 -28.36 14.19
N ILE A 223 -7.30 -28.06 15.42
CA ILE A 223 -8.01 -27.09 16.27
C ILE A 223 -7.92 -25.65 15.74
N TYR A 224 -6.92 -25.35 14.91
CA TYR A 224 -6.73 -24.04 14.29
C TYR A 224 -7.34 -23.92 12.89
N GLN A 225 -8.06 -24.95 12.43
CA GLN A 225 -8.73 -24.94 11.14
C GLN A 225 -9.69 -23.75 11.02
N SER A 226 -9.43 -22.89 10.03
CA SER A 226 -10.19 -21.66 9.76
C SER A 226 -10.33 -20.71 10.97
N LYS A 227 -9.42 -20.81 11.95
CA LYS A 227 -9.36 -19.91 13.10
C LYS A 227 -8.51 -18.67 12.77
N PRO A 228 -8.87 -17.50 13.32
CA PRO A 228 -8.12 -16.29 13.08
C PRO A 228 -6.74 -16.36 13.76
N TRP A 229 -5.75 -15.78 13.10
CA TRP A 229 -4.41 -15.53 13.62
C TRP A 229 -3.96 -14.11 13.26
N PHE A 230 -2.99 -13.59 14.01
CA PHE A 230 -2.37 -12.29 13.75
C PHE A 230 -0.94 -12.49 13.32
N GLY A 231 -0.48 -11.77 12.30
CA GLY A 231 0.89 -11.93 11.79
C GLY A 231 1.57 -10.62 11.49
N VAL A 232 2.89 -10.69 11.41
CA VAL A 232 3.72 -9.59 10.93
C VAL A 232 4.15 -9.93 9.51
N LEU A 233 3.97 -8.98 8.60
CA LEU A 233 4.31 -9.09 7.19
C LEU A 233 5.66 -8.44 6.95
N PHE A 234 6.50 -9.13 6.20
CA PHE A 234 7.77 -8.60 5.70
C PHE A 234 7.82 -8.76 4.19
N GLY A 235 7.82 -7.63 3.49
CA GLY A 235 8.11 -7.53 2.07
C GLY A 235 9.49 -6.92 1.87
N LEU A 236 10.30 -7.56 1.01
CA LEU A 236 11.52 -6.94 0.49
C LEU A 236 11.12 -6.15 -0.75
N ASP A 237 11.46 -4.88 -0.77
CA ASP A 237 11.34 -4.07 -1.99
C ASP A 237 12.47 -4.52 -2.93
N LEU A 238 12.11 -5.28 -3.97
CA LEU A 238 13.05 -5.75 -4.99
C LEU A 238 13.21 -4.63 -6.03
N ASN A 239 13.94 -3.59 -5.65
CA ASN A 239 14.38 -2.52 -6.56
C ASN A 239 15.83 -2.76 -7.00
#